data_AF-A0A367LU71-F1
#
_entry.id   AF-A0A367LU71-F1
#
_cell.length_a   1.000
_cell.length_b   1.000
_cell.length_c   1.000
_cell.angle_alpha   90.00
_cell.angle_beta   90.00
_cell.angle_gamma   90.00
#
_symmetry.space_group_name_H-M   'P 1'
#
loop_
_entity.id
_entity.type
_entity.pdbx_description
1 polymer ?
#
loop_
_entity_poly.entity_id
_entity_poly.type
_entity_poly.pdbx_seq_one_letter_code
_entity_poly.pdbx_strand_id
1 'polypeptide(L)' 'LAKLLGVTEKNLRSHRHKLKVLPVYKRVDTCAAEFATDTAYMYSTYEEECEANPSSREKIMILGGGPNRIGQG' A
#
# COMPACT_ATOMS: atom_id res chain seq x y z
N LEU A 1 -9.74 8.90 -11.97
CA LEU A 1 -9.48 8.14 -13.22
C LEU A 1 -10.73 7.42 -13.73
N ALA A 2 -11.29 6.44 -13.00
CA ALA A 2 -12.45 5.66 -13.47
C ALA A 2 -13.64 6.52 -13.94
N LYS A 3 -14.04 7.50 -13.13
CA LYS A 3 -15.08 8.49 -13.48
C LYS A 3 -14.76 9.30 -14.74
N LEU A 4 -13.51 9.75 -14.89
CA LEU A 4 -13.07 10.54 -16.05
C LEU A 4 -13.05 9.72 -17.33
N LEU A 5 -12.74 8.43 -17.22
CA LEU A 5 -12.67 7.49 -18.34
C LEU A 5 -14.00 6.79 -18.64
N GLY A 6 -15.06 7.08 -17.87
CA GLY A 6 -16.39 6.46 -18.05
C GLY A 6 -16.42 4.95 -17.79
N VAL A 7 -15.48 4.42 -17.00
CA VAL A 7 -15.39 2.98 -16.67
C VAL A 7 -15.58 2.73 -15.18
N THR A 8 -15.85 1.47 -14.80
CA THR A 8 -15.90 1.08 -13.39
C THR A 8 -14.51 1.06 -12.76
N GLU A 9 -14.43 1.32 -11.46
CA GLU A 9 -13.17 1.22 -10.71
C GLU A 9 -12.56 -0.19 -10.83
N LYS A 10 -13.39 -1.23 -10.81
CA LYS A 10 -12.97 -2.63 -10.98
C LYS A 10 -12.30 -2.88 -12.33
N ASN A 11 -12.84 -2.31 -13.41
CA ASN A 11 -12.26 -2.43 -14.75
C ASN A 11 -10.92 -1.70 -14.82
N LEU A 12 -10.85 -0.48 -14.28
CA LEU A 12 -9.60 0.28 -14.22
C LEU A 12 -8.53 -0.46 -13.40
N ARG A 13 -8.88 -0.98 -12.23
CA ARG A 13 -7.96 -1.78 -11.40
C ARG A 13 -7.47 -3.02 -12.15
N SER A 14 -8.36 -3.75 -12.79
CA SER A 14 -7.99 -4.94 -13.57
C SER A 14 -7.05 -4.60 -14.71
N HIS A 15 -7.29 -3.49 -15.42
CA HIS A 15 -6.41 -3.00 -16.47
C HIS A 15 -5.02 -2.63 -15.93
N ARG A 16 -4.97 -1.88 -14.81
CA ARG A 16 -3.73 -1.51 -14.13
C ARG A 16 -2.89 -2.74 -13.73
N HIS A 17 -3.54 -3.79 -13.22
CA HIS A 17 -2.88 -5.07 -12.90
C HIS A 17 -2.34 -5.79 -14.15
N LYS A 18 -3.08 -5.79 -15.27
CA LYS A 18 -2.61 -6.38 -16.54
C LYS A 18 -1.35 -5.69 -17.06
N LEU A 19 -1.24 -4.38 -16.85
CA LEU A 19 -0.05 -3.59 -17.19
C LEU A 19 1.08 -3.69 -16.15
N LYS A 20 0.92 -4.51 -15.10
CA LYS A 20 1.87 -4.62 -13.97
C LYS A 20 2.16 -3.30 -13.25
N VAL A 21 1.27 -2.32 -13.36
CA VAL A 21 1.38 -1.04 -12.63
C VAL A 21 0.87 -1.29 -11.20
N LEU A 22 1.72 -1.74 -10.29
CA LEU A 22 1.36 -2.06 -8.92
C LEU A 22 2.06 -1.11 -7.96
N PRO A 23 1.44 -0.76 -6.82
CA PRO A 23 2.17 -0.04 -5.79
C PRO A 23 3.27 -0.94 -5.21
N VAL A 24 4.37 -0.32 -4.83
CA VAL A 24 5.41 -0.89 -3.99
C VAL A 24 5.27 -0.36 -2.56
N TYR A 25 5.91 -1.01 -1.59
CA TYR A 25 5.89 -0.59 -0.20
C TYR A 25 7.30 -0.28 0.26
N LYS A 26 7.47 0.88 0.89
CA LYS A 26 8.74 1.40 1.39
C LYS A 26 8.72 1.46 2.91
N ARG A 27 9.88 1.29 3.55
CA ARG A 27 10.03 1.37 5.01
C ARG A 27 10.21 2.82 5.45
N VAL A 28 9.75 3.10 6.67
CA VAL A 28 10.11 4.30 7.40
C VAL A 28 11.26 3.93 8.34
N ASP A 29 12.47 4.42 8.04
CA ASP A 29 13.72 4.02 8.69
C ASP A 29 14.38 5.14 9.51
N THR A 30 13.79 6.34 9.57
CA THR A 30 14.30 7.57 10.23
C THR A 30 15.60 8.15 9.67
N CYS A 31 16.28 7.45 8.76
CA CYS A 31 17.62 7.77 8.27
C CYS A 31 17.72 7.77 6.74
N ALA A 32 16.59 7.77 6.02
CA ALA A 32 16.54 7.83 4.56
C ALA A 32 17.40 6.72 3.90
N ALA A 33 17.23 5.49 4.37
CA ALA A 33 17.93 4.28 3.95
C ALA A 33 19.44 4.23 4.25
N GLU A 34 19.98 5.13 5.09
CA GLU A 34 21.39 5.04 5.52
C GLU A 34 21.66 3.75 6.31
N PHE A 35 20.69 3.31 7.12
CA PHE A 35 20.78 2.08 7.92
C PHE A 35 19.57 1.18 7.68
N ALA A 36 19.81 -0.14 7.71
CA ALA A 36 18.74 -1.12 7.62
C ALA A 36 17.85 -1.09 8.87
N THR A 37 16.52 -1.07 8.69
CA THR A 37 15.55 -1.18 9.78
C THR A 37 14.81 -2.53 9.75
N ASP A 38 14.83 -3.23 10.88
CA ASP A 38 14.07 -4.46 11.07
C ASP A 38 12.57 -4.20 11.25
N THR A 39 12.19 -2.96 11.62
CA THR A 39 10.80 -2.60 11.91
C THR A 39 10.00 -2.48 10.61
N ALA A 40 8.90 -3.22 10.51
CA ALA A 40 8.01 -3.22 9.36
C ALA A 40 6.96 -2.08 9.39
N TYR A 41 7.42 -0.82 9.55
CA TYR A 41 6.56 0.36 9.42
C TYR A 41 6.62 0.89 7.98
N MET A 42 5.51 0.82 7.25
CA MET A 42 5.52 0.94 5.79
C MET A 42 4.43 1.86 5.25
N TYR A 43 4.68 2.41 4.06
CA TYR A 43 3.70 3.14 3.24
C TYR A 43 3.80 2.71 1.77
N SER A 44 2.71 2.87 1.01
CA SER A 44 2.67 2.51 -0.41
C SER A 44 3.08 3.68 -1.30
N THR A 45 3.84 3.41 -2.36
CA THR A 45 4.18 4.37 -3.43
C THR A 45 4.16 3.68 -4.80
N TYR A 46 4.26 4.43 -5.90
CA TYR A 46 4.33 3.92 -7.27
C TYR A 46 5.76 4.02 -7.87
N GLU A 47 6.76 3.79 -7.02
CA GLU A 47 8.16 3.64 -7.43
C GLU A 47 8.48 2.19 -7.82
N GLU A 48 9.75 1.89 -8.05
CA GLU A 48 10.19 0.62 -8.65
C GLU A 48 10.41 -0.51 -7.63
N GLU A 49 11.10 -0.24 -6.52
CA GLU A 49 11.51 -1.30 -5.57
C GLU A 49 10.55 -1.45 -4.38
N CYS A 50 10.25 -2.70 -4.01
CA CYS A 50 9.40 -3.05 -2.89
C CYS A 50 10.19 -3.67 -1.72
N GLU A 51 10.11 -3.05 -0.55
CA GLU A 51 10.83 -3.44 0.68
C GLU A 51 9.95 -4.23 1.67
N ALA A 52 8.74 -4.62 1.24
CA ALA A 52 7.74 -5.28 2.07
C ALA A 52 8.22 -6.59 2.68
N ASN A 53 8.98 -7.38 1.90
CA ASN A 53 9.52 -8.69 2.27
C ASN A 53 8.57 -9.53 3.17
N PRO A 54 7.33 -9.82 2.70
CA PRO A 54 6.32 -10.44 3.54
C PRO A 54 6.71 -11.89 3.89
N SER A 55 6.49 -12.29 5.14
CA SER A 55 6.72 -13.67 5.58
C SER A 55 5.66 -14.65 5.06
N SER A 56 5.92 -15.95 5.11
CA SER A 56 4.96 -17.01 4.74
C SER A 56 4.02 -17.45 5.88
N ARG A 57 4.14 -16.83 7.06
CA ARG A 57 3.31 -17.16 8.23
C ARG A 57 1.84 -16.83 7.96
N GLU A 58 0.94 -17.58 8.59
CA GLU A 58 -0.48 -17.20 8.66
C GLU A 58 -0.60 -15.86 9.41
N LYS A 59 -1.35 -14.92 8.82
CA LYS A 59 -1.48 -13.55 9.34
C LYS A 59 -2.94 -13.18 9.51
N ILE A 60 -3.22 -12.44 10.57
CA ILE A 60 -4.50 -11.76 10.77
C ILE A 60 -4.30 -10.29 10.40
N MET A 61 -5.18 -9.76 9.55
CA MET A 61 -5.18 -8.34 9.18
C MET A 61 -6.26 -7.61 9.99
N ILE A 62 -5.85 -6.53 10.66
CA ILE A 62 -6.74 -5.66 11.42
C ILE A 62 -6.88 -4.35 10.64
N LEU A 63 -8.11 -3.93 10.37
CA LEU A 63 -8.41 -2.66 9.69
C LEU A 63 -8.83 -1.63 10.74
N GLY A 64 -8.11 -0.50 10.80
CA GLY A 64 -8.50 0.63 11.64
C GLY A 64 -9.67 1.44 11.04
N GLY A 65 -10.31 2.27 11.87
CA GLY A 65 -11.44 3.12 11.46
C GLY A 65 -11.06 4.35 10.61
N GLY A 66 -9.77 4.66 10.53
CA GLY A 66 -9.28 5.87 9.86
C GLY A 66 -9.42 7.11 10.76
N PRO A 67 -9.63 8.31 10.20
CA PRO A 67 -9.72 9.54 10.98
C PRO A 67 -10.96 9.57 11.88
N ASN A 68 -10.79 10.04 13.12
CA ASN A 68 -11.86 10.15 14.10
C ASN A 68 -13.02 11.03 13.62
N ARG A 69 -14.24 10.63 13.98
CA ARG A 69 -15.47 11.38 13.73
C ARG A 69 -16.38 11.28 14.94
N ILE A 70 -17.30 12.22 15.11
CA ILE A 70 -18.30 12.16 16.17
C ILE A 70 -19.08 10.84 16.03
N GLY A 71 -19.12 10.04 17.10
CA GLY A 71 -19.76 8.71 17.11
C GLY A 71 -18.91 7.56 16.56
N GLN A 72 -17.68 7.82 16.11
CA GLN A 72 -16.68 6.82 15.73
C GLN A 72 -15.39 7.09 16.52
N GLY A 73 -15.35 6.58 17.75
CA GLY A 73 -14.15 6.49 18.57
C GLY A 73 -13.38 5.19 18.33
#